data_AF-A0A9D2SCW9-F1
#
_entry.id   AF-A0A9D2SCW9-F1
#
_cell.length_a   1.000
_cell.length_b   1.000
_cell.length_c   1.000
_cell.angle_alpha   90.00
_cell.angle_beta   90.00
_cell.angle_gamma   90.00
#
_symmetry.space_group_name_H-M   'P 1'
#
loop_
_entity.id
_entity.type
_entity.pdbx_description
1 polymer ?
#
loop_
_entity_poly.entity_id
_entity_poly.type
_entity_poly.pdbx_seq_one_letter_code
_entity_poly.pdbx_strand_id
1 'polypeptide(L)' 'MVRNKQNTPGIIKYPFWRMTYQNPKAVYACVNLGEAVVPKEIAERAICIDGDIGAGLKKLK' A
#
# COMPACT_ATOMS: atom_id res chain seq x y z
N MET A 1 7.94 -15.05 17.40
CA MET A 1 8.58 -15.11 16.06
C MET A 1 8.08 -13.93 15.24
N VAL A 2 8.93 -12.93 15.02
CA VAL A 2 8.60 -11.83 14.09
C VAL A 2 8.80 -12.37 12.68
N ARG A 3 7.72 -12.56 11.92
CA ARG A 3 7.83 -12.86 10.48
C ARG A 3 8.40 -11.60 9.83
N ASN A 4 9.61 -11.67 9.28
CA ASN A 4 10.16 -10.61 8.46
C ASN A 4 9.32 -10.55 7.16
N LYS A 5 8.29 -9.70 7.13
CA LYS A 5 7.25 -9.66 6.08
C LYS A 5 7.62 -8.80 4.86
N GLN A 6 8.86 -8.30 4.76
CA GLN A 6 9.27 -7.48 3.62
C GLN A 6 9.98 -8.29 2.55
N ASN A 7 9.19 -8.97 1.71
CA ASN A 7 9.70 -9.62 0.51
C ASN A 7 9.91 -8.57 -0.59
N THR A 8 11.17 -8.37 -0.98
CA THR A 8 11.61 -7.67 -2.20
C THR A 8 10.75 -6.45 -2.58
N PRO A 9 10.74 -5.38 -1.75
CA PRO A 9 9.90 -4.21 -1.99
C PRO A 9 10.17 -3.51 -3.33
N GLY A 10 11.32 -3.77 -3.94
CA GLY A 10 11.68 -3.29 -5.28
C GLY A 10 10.85 -3.86 -6.43
N ILE A 11 10.10 -4.96 -6.25
CA ILE A 11 9.29 -5.56 -7.33
C ILE A 11 7.92 -4.88 -7.47
N ILE A 12 7.24 -4.59 -6.35
CA ILE A 12 5.86 -4.03 -6.37
C ILE A 12 5.78 -2.70 -5.62
N LYS A 13 6.22 -2.66 -4.36
CA LYS A 13 5.98 -1.52 -3.45
C LYS A 13 6.58 -0.22 -3.99
N TYR A 14 7.89 -0.22 -4.29
CA TYR A 14 8.58 0.98 -4.75
C TYR A 14 8.18 1.40 -6.18
N PRO A 15 8.01 0.48 -7.15
CA PRO A 15 7.49 0.84 -8.46
C PRO A 15 6.11 1.50 -8.40
N PHE A 16 5.17 0.97 -7.61
CA PHE A 16 3.83 1.56 -7.49
C PHE A 16 3.86 2.94 -6.82
N TRP A 17 4.71 3.13 -5.81
CA TRP A 17 4.94 4.46 -5.24
C TRP A 17 5.48 5.44 -6.27
N ARG A 18 6.49 5.03 -7.06
CA ARG A 18 7.08 5.87 -8.11
C ARG A 18 6.06 6.22 -9.18
N MET A 19 5.25 5.26 -9.62
CA MET A 19 4.18 5.47 -10.60
C MET A 19 3.12 6.45 -10.08
N THR A 20 2.74 6.33 -8.79
CA THR A 20 1.78 7.25 -8.16
C THR A 20 2.37 8.65 -8.04
N TYR A 21 3.64 8.76 -7.64
CA TYR A 21 4.34 10.04 -7.60
C TYR A 21 4.39 10.71 -8.98
N GLN A 22 4.75 9.97 -10.02
CA GLN A 22 4.89 10.46 -11.40
C GLN A 22 3.56 10.81 -12.08
N ASN A 23 2.46 10.18 -11.70
CA ASN A 23 1.13 10.46 -12.24
C ASN A 23 0.23 11.15 -11.20
N PRO A 24 0.05 12.49 -11.26
CA PRO A 24 -0.79 13.22 -10.31
C PRO A 24 -2.25 12.77 -10.27
N LYS A 25 -2.75 12.11 -11.33
CA LYS A 25 -4.12 11.58 -11.39
C LYS A 25 -4.27 10.20 -10.76
N ALA A 26 -3.17 9.54 -10.39
CA ALA A 26 -3.20 8.23 -9.76
C ALA A 26 -3.41 8.34 -8.24
N VAL A 27 -4.10 7.34 -7.69
CA VAL A 27 -4.25 7.10 -6.26
C VAL A 27 -3.61 5.76 -5.93
N TYR A 28 -2.79 5.72 -4.89
CA TYR A 28 -2.21 4.49 -4.37
C TYR A 28 -3.14 3.90 -3.30
N ALA A 29 -3.51 2.62 -3.41
CA ALA A 29 -4.25 1.92 -2.37
C ALA A 29 -3.41 0.77 -1.82
N CYS A 30 -3.25 0.73 -0.48
CA CYS A 30 -2.56 -0.33 0.23
C CYS A 30 -3.47 -0.92 1.29
N VAL A 31 -3.62 -2.25 1.27
CA VAL A 31 -4.26 -3.00 2.36
C VAL A 31 -3.24 -3.98 2.88
N ASN A 32 -2.66 -3.70 4.05
CA ASN A 32 -1.59 -4.54 4.59
C ASN A 32 -1.53 -4.44 6.12
N LEU A 33 -1.83 -5.56 6.79
CA LEU A 33 -1.87 -5.66 8.26
C LEU A 33 -0.48 -5.49 8.88
N GLY A 34 -0.31 -4.38 9.60
CA GLY A 34 0.89 -3.94 10.30
C GLY A 34 1.92 -3.22 9.43
N GLU A 35 1.65 -2.99 8.14
CA GLU A 35 2.64 -2.48 7.19
C GLU A 35 2.05 -1.54 6.11
N ALA A 36 0.89 -0.94 6.36
CA ALA A 36 0.23 0.03 5.49
C ALA A 36 0.90 1.42 5.57
N VAL A 37 2.15 1.51 5.12
CA VAL A 37 2.97 2.74 5.14
C VAL A 37 3.16 3.29 3.73
N VAL A 38 3.29 4.62 3.62
CA VAL A 38 3.55 5.35 2.37
C VAL A 38 4.52 6.51 2.57
N PRO A 39 5.28 6.89 1.53
CA PRO A 39 6.13 8.08 1.59
C PRO A 39 5.28 9.36 1.58
N LYS A 40 5.81 10.42 2.20
CA LYS A 40 5.10 11.70 2.41
C LYS A 40 4.63 12.33 1.09
N GLU A 41 5.41 12.14 0.04
CA GLU A 41 5.23 12.68 -1.30
C GLU A 41 3.96 12.18 -2.01
N ILE A 42 3.42 11.02 -1.59
CA ILE A 42 2.16 10.49 -2.13
C ILE A 42 1.07 10.36 -1.06
N ALA A 43 1.34 10.77 0.18
CA ALA A 43 0.44 10.54 1.32
C ALA A 43 -0.96 11.13 1.10
N GLU A 44 -1.06 12.31 0.48
CA GLU A 44 -2.35 12.96 0.16
C GLU A 44 -3.15 12.21 -0.92
N ARG A 45 -2.50 11.33 -1.69
CA ARG A 45 -3.09 10.53 -2.77
C ARG A 45 -2.96 9.03 -2.47
N ALA A 46 -2.88 8.68 -1.19
CA ALA A 46 -2.78 7.32 -0.73
C ALA A 46 -3.95 6.94 0.18
N ILE A 47 -4.52 5.76 -0.05
CA ILE A 47 -5.50 5.12 0.82
C ILE A 47 -4.78 3.93 1.47
N CYS A 48 -4.50 4.05 2.76
CA CYS A 48 -3.82 3.01 3.54
C CYS A 48 -4.80 2.38 4.53
N ILE A 49 -5.05 1.09 4.35
CA ILE A 49 -5.88 0.29 5.25
C ILE A 49 -4.95 -0.69 5.98
N ASP A 50 -4.69 -0.39 7.24
CA ASP A 50 -4.04 -1.33 8.14
C ASP A 50 -5.08 -2.35 8.63
N GLY A 51 -5.11 -3.52 7.98
CA GLY A 51 -6.14 -4.52 8.27
C GLY A 51 -6.01 -5.80 7.46
N ASP A 52 -6.81 -6.79 7.85
CA ASP A 52 -6.93 -8.05 7.13
C ASP A 52 -7.58 -7.84 5.75
N ILE A 53 -6.91 -8.33 4.70
CA ILE A 53 -7.38 -8.20 3.32
C ILE A 53 -8.69 -8.96 3.08
N GLY A 54 -8.88 -10.11 3.71
CA GLY A 54 -10.10 -10.91 3.56
C GLY A 54 -11.32 -10.19 4.13
N ALA A 55 -11.18 -9.54 5.28
CA ALA A 55 -12.21 -8.70 5.88
C ALA A 55 -12.52 -7.47 5.01
N GLY A 56 -11.49 -6.83 4.44
CA GLY A 56 -11.65 -5.71 3.51
C GLY A 56 -12.46 -6.10 2.27
N LEU A 57 -12.06 -7.19 1.60
CA LEU A 57 -12.73 -7.67 0.39
C LEU A 57 -14.19 -8.10 0.64
N LYS A 58 -14.51 -8.66 1.81
CA LYS A 58 -15.89 -9.03 2.17
C LYS A 58 -16.83 -7.82 2.23
N LYS A 59 -16.33 -6.63 2.53
CA LYS A 59 -17.13 -5.39 2.62
C LYS A 59 -17.39 -4.74 1.25
N LEU A 60 -16.74 -5.20 0.18
CA LEU A 60 -16.88 -4.68 -1.18
C LEU A 60 -17.92 -5.45 -2.01
N LYS A 61 -18.63 -6.39 -1.40
CA LYS A 61 -19.68 -7.20 -2.03
C LYS A 61 -21.03 -6.51 -1.99
#